data_AF-A0A5R9KCB0-F1
#
_entry.id   AF-A0A5R9KCB0-F1
#
_cell.length_a   1.000
_cell.length_b   1.000
_cell.length_c   1.000
_cell.angle_alpha   90.00
_cell.angle_beta   90.00
_cell.angle_gamma   90.00
#
_symmetry.space_group_name_H-M   'P 1'
#
loop_
_entity.id
_entity.type
_entity.pdbx_description
1 polymer ?
#
loop_
_entity_poly.entity_id
_entity_poly.type
_entity_poly.pdbx_seq_one_letter_code
_entity_poly.pdbx_strand_id
1 'polypeptide(L)'
;MDKKTLQEKYRHMLEWHQYRLEQNQESLDRLTELLPKLDHEPGEDAVYRADYEELLSLKLIYETSLRNFEGKIAKYEQLLSEL
;
A
#
# COMPACT_ATOMS: atom_id res chain seq x y z
N MET A 1 12.67 -26.70 -12.40
CA MET A 1 11.30 -26.46 -11.89
C MET A 1 10.37 -26.57 -13.08
N ASP A 2 9.31 -27.37 -13.00
CA ASP A 2 8.39 -27.51 -14.12
C ASP A 2 7.53 -26.25 -14.30
N LYS A 3 6.95 -26.12 -15.51
CA LYS A 3 6.12 -24.98 -15.90
C LYS A 3 4.94 -24.76 -14.95
N LYS A 4 4.33 -25.85 -14.47
CA LYS A 4 3.16 -25.81 -13.58
C LYS A 4 3.52 -25.21 -12.21
N THR A 5 4.62 -25.67 -11.62
CA THR A 5 5.15 -25.17 -10.35
C THR A 5 5.54 -23.69 -10.46
N LEU A 6 6.12 -23.28 -11.59
CA LEU A 6 6.47 -21.88 -11.84
C LEU A 6 5.22 -21.00 -11.97
N GLN A 7 4.21 -21.47 -12.70
CA GLN A 7 2.92 -20.79 -12.86
C GLN A 7 2.21 -20.61 -11.52
N GLU A 8 2.15 -21.66 -10.69
CA GLU A 8 1.56 -21.60 -9.35
C GLU A 8 2.27 -20.58 -8.45
N LYS A 9 3.60 -20.55 -8.48
CA LYS A 9 4.38 -19.54 -7.74
C LYS A 9 4.07 -18.11 -8.19
N TYR A 10 4.01 -17.86 -9.50
CA TYR A 10 3.67 -16.52 -9.99
C TYR A 10 2.23 -16.13 -9.65
N ARG A 11 1.30 -17.06 -9.67
CA ARG A 11 -0.08 -16.83 -9.23
C ARG A 11 -0.13 -16.42 -7.75
N HIS A 12 0.56 -17.13 -6.88
CA HIS A 12 0.62 -16.76 -5.46
C HIS A 12 1.26 -15.39 -5.22
N MET A 13 2.30 -15.04 -5.98
CA MET A 13 2.88 -13.70 -5.90
C MET A 13 1.92 -12.62 -6.38
N LEU A 14 1.18 -12.87 -7.46
CA LEU A 14 0.15 -11.97 -7.97
C LEU A 14 -0.95 -11.76 -6.91
N GLU A 15 -1.52 -12.85 -6.38
CA GLU A 15 -2.56 -12.83 -5.34
C GLU A 15 -2.09 -12.06 -4.10
N TRP A 16 -0.85 -12.30 -3.66
CA TRP A 16 -0.26 -11.58 -2.53
C TRP A 16 -0.14 -10.07 -2.78
N HIS A 17 0.30 -9.67 -3.97
CA HIS A 17 0.44 -8.26 -4.31
C HIS A 17 -0.92 -7.57 -4.48
N GLN A 18 -1.93 -8.26 -5.02
CA GLN A 18 -3.31 -7.77 -5.07
C GLN A 18 -3.88 -7.56 -3.67
N TYR A 19 -3.75 -8.55 -2.78
CA TYR A 19 -4.16 -8.42 -1.38
C TYR A 19 -3.47 -7.23 -0.68
N ARG A 20 -2.15 -7.08 -0.89
CA ARG A 20 -1.40 -5.96 -0.30
C ARG A 20 -1.81 -4.59 -0.85
N LEU A 21 -2.17 -4.52 -2.13
CA LEU A 21 -2.70 -3.31 -2.74
C LEU A 21 -4.01 -2.91 -2.06
N GLU A 22 -4.96 -3.85 -1.92
CA GLU A 22 -6.26 -3.62 -1.28
C GLU A 22 -6.10 -3.15 0.17
N GLN A 23 -5.27 -3.84 0.97
CA GLN A 23 -5.05 -3.48 2.38
C GLN A 23 -4.40 -2.09 2.54
N ASN A 24 -3.49 -1.73 1.63
CA ASN A 24 -2.87 -0.41 1.66
C ASN A 24 -3.82 0.69 1.19
N GLN A 25 -4.73 0.38 0.25
CA GLN A 25 -5.77 1.31 -0.18
C GLN A 25 -6.75 1.58 0.96
N GLU A 26 -7.25 0.54 1.64
CA GLU A 26 -8.13 0.70 2.80
C GLU A 26 -7.48 1.55 3.92
N SER A 27 -6.19 1.34 4.16
CA SER A 27 -5.44 2.10 5.16
C SER A 27 -5.28 3.57 4.76
N LEU A 28 -5.01 3.83 3.48
CA LEU A 28 -4.93 5.18 2.93
C LEU A 28 -6.28 5.91 2.98
N ASP A 29 -7.37 5.21 2.66
CA ASP A 29 -8.72 5.77 2.69
C ASP A 29 -9.09 6.21 4.10
N ARG A 30 -8.82 5.36 5.11
CA ARG A 30 -9.02 5.70 6.53
C ARG A 30 -8.21 6.92 6.95
N LEU A 31 -6.92 6.98 6.58
CA LEU A 31 -6.10 8.15 6.91
C LEU A 31 -6.58 9.42 6.21
N THR A 32 -7.01 9.31 4.96
CA THR A 32 -7.55 10.43 4.18
C THR A 32 -8.84 10.98 4.79
N GLU A 33 -9.65 10.11 5.40
CA GLU A 33 -10.85 10.53 6.13
C GLU A 33 -10.53 11.11 7.52
N LEU A 34 -9.55 10.56 8.23
CA LEU A 34 -9.22 10.94 9.61
C LEU A 34 -8.40 12.23 9.70
N LEU A 35 -7.36 12.37 8.87
CA LEU A 35 -6.40 13.49 8.95
C LEU A 35 -7.06 14.88 8.91
N PRO A 36 -8.08 15.15 8.07
CA PRO A 36 -8.76 16.44 8.07
C PRO A 36 -9.62 16.72 9.32
N LYS A 37 -9.95 15.69 10.11
CA LYS A 37 -10.75 15.80 11.34
C LYS A 37 -9.88 16.02 12.58
N LEU A 38 -8.57 15.85 12.47
CA LEU A 38 -7.63 16.20 13.51
C LEU A 38 -7.44 17.72 13.45
N ASP A 39 -7.86 18.42 14.51
CA ASP A 39 -7.53 19.84 14.65
C ASP A 39 -6.00 19.97 14.63
N HIS A 40 -5.49 20.89 13.82
CA HIS A 40 -4.07 21.24 13.79
C HIS A 40 -3.93 22.75 13.92
N GLU A 41 -3.77 23.23 15.15
CA GLU A 41 -3.63 24.64 15.47
C GLU A 41 -2.20 25.03 15.93
N PRO A 42 -1.77 26.27 15.62
CA PRO A 42 -0.55 26.83 16.19
C PRO A 42 -0.67 27.00 17.72
N GLY A 43 -0.20 25.99 18.47
CA GLY A 43 -0.27 25.98 19.94
C GLY A 43 -0.36 24.59 20.55
N GLU A 44 -0.52 23.56 19.72
CA GLU A 44 -0.63 22.17 20.15
C GLU A 44 0.64 21.63 20.82
N ASP A 45 0.41 20.71 21.76
CA ASP A 45 1.45 19.94 22.44
C ASP A 45 2.38 19.27 21.43
N ALA A 46 3.67 19.23 21.77
CA ALA A 46 4.71 18.71 20.90
C ALA A 46 4.48 17.22 20.56
N VAL A 47 3.91 16.46 21.50
CA VAL A 47 3.56 15.04 21.29
C VAL A 47 2.49 14.91 20.21
N TYR A 48 1.40 15.68 20.33
CA TYR A 48 0.31 15.65 19.36
C TYR A 48 0.78 16.02 17.94
N ARG A 49 1.65 17.03 17.84
CA ARG A 49 2.24 17.43 16.56
C ARG A 49 3.10 16.32 15.94
N ALA A 50 3.92 15.65 16.74
CA ALA A 50 4.72 14.53 16.28
C ALA A 50 3.83 13.39 15.78
N ASP A 51 2.79 13.02 16.53
CA ASP A 51 1.82 12.00 16.13
C ASP A 51 1.13 12.36 14.80
N TYR A 52 0.74 13.63 14.62
CA TYR A 52 0.14 14.12 13.37
C TYR A 52 1.11 14.02 12.18
N GLU A 53 2.37 14.42 12.35
CA GLU A 53 3.42 14.30 11.33
C GLU A 53 3.72 12.83 10.98
N GLU A 54 3.68 11.93 11.96
CA GLU A 54 3.81 10.48 11.74
C GLU A 54 2.65 9.95 10.89
N LEU A 55 1.40 10.37 11.15
CA LEU A 55 0.24 9.98 10.35
C LEU A 55 0.32 10.51 8.91
N LEU A 56 0.81 11.74 8.71
CA LEU A 56 1.08 12.27 7.37
C LEU A 56 2.16 11.46 6.64
N SER A 57 3.21 11.08 7.35
CA SER A 57 4.28 10.23 6.81
C SER A 57 3.75 8.85 6.42
N LEU A 58 2.89 8.27 7.25
CA LEU A 58 2.24 6.98 6.98
C LEU A 58 1.33 7.06 5.75
N LYS A 59 0.59 8.16 5.58
CA LYS A 59 -0.22 8.40 4.38
C LYS A 59 0.64 8.37 3.11
N LEU A 60 1.77 9.09 3.11
CA LEU A 60 2.70 9.13 1.98
C LEU A 60 3.31 7.75 1.67
N ILE A 61 3.62 6.97 2.70
CA ILE A 61 4.10 5.59 2.56
C ILE A 61 3.03 4.75 1.85
N TYR A 62 1.76 4.85 2.24
CA TYR A 62 0.70 4.10 1.56
C TYR A 62 0.52 4.54 0.11
N GLU A 63 0.43 5.83 -0.19
CA GLU A 63 0.37 6.35 -1.58
C GLU A 63 1.52 5.84 -2.46
N THR A 64 2.73 5.79 -1.92
CA THR A 64 3.90 5.30 -2.65
C THR A 64 3.87 3.78 -2.83
N SER A 65 3.43 3.07 -1.79
CA SER A 65 3.33 1.61 -1.82
C SER A 65 2.30 1.09 -2.82
N LEU A 66 1.17 1.81 -3.00
CA LEU A 66 0.13 1.45 -3.97
C LEU A 66 0.72 1.36 -5.38
N ARG A 67 1.42 2.41 -5.82
CA ARG A 67 2.11 2.44 -7.12
C ARG A 67 3.13 1.31 -7.28
N ASN A 68 3.81 0.94 -6.19
CA ASN A 68 4.75 -0.18 -6.21
C ASN A 68 4.01 -1.50 -6.45
N PHE A 69 2.92 -1.75 -5.71
CA PHE A 69 2.14 -2.98 -5.86
C PHE A 69 1.47 -3.10 -7.22
N GLU A 70 0.91 -2.01 -7.77
CA GLU A 70 0.40 -1.98 -9.15
C GLU A 70 1.47 -2.43 -10.17
N GLY A 71 2.70 -1.91 -10.05
CA GLY A 71 3.80 -2.32 -10.92
C GLY A 71 4.22 -3.78 -10.73
N LYS A 72 4.13 -4.32 -9.52
CA LYS A 72 4.39 -5.76 -9.26
C LYS A 72 3.28 -6.64 -9.84
N ILE A 73 2.03 -6.24 -9.69
CA ILE A 73 0.87 -6.93 -10.27
C ILE A 73 1.04 -7.05 -11.78
N ALA A 74 1.25 -5.92 -12.46
CA ALA A 74 1.46 -5.89 -13.91
C ALA A 74 2.63 -6.80 -14.34
N LYS A 75 3.73 -6.81 -13.58
CA LYS A 75 4.87 -7.70 -13.82
C LYS A 75 4.48 -9.18 -13.74
N TYR A 76 3.76 -9.59 -12.70
CA TYR A 76 3.39 -11.00 -12.52
C TYR A 76 2.31 -11.45 -13.49
N GLU A 77 1.38 -10.57 -13.87
CA GLU A 77 0.43 -10.83 -14.95
C GLU A 77 1.15 -11.08 -16.28
N GLN A 78 2.13 -10.24 -16.62
CA GLN A 78 2.96 -10.43 -17.81
C GLN A 78 3.69 -11.79 -17.76
N LEU A 79 4.39 -12.09 -16.66
CA LEU A 79 5.11 -13.35 -16.51
C LEU A 79 4.19 -14.58 -16.60
N LEU A 80 2.95 -14.49 -16.10
CA LEU A 80 1.96 -15.56 -16.24
C LEU A 80 1.48 -15.73 -17.68
N SER A 81 1.35 -14.63 -18.44
CA SER A 81 0.94 -14.68 -19.84
C SER A 81 2.02 -15.26 -20.78
N GLU A 82 3.29 -15.10 -20.40
CA GLU A 82 4.45 -15.59 -21.16
C GLU A 82 4.76 -17.07 -20.90
N LEU A 83 4.12 -17.70 -19.90
CA LEU A 83 4.32 -19.11 -19.56
C LEU A 83 3.52 -20.04 -20.49
#